data_AF-A0A957KTX8-F1
#
_entry.id   AF-A0A957KTX8-F1
#
_cell.length_a   1.000
_cell.length_b   1.000
_cell.length_c   1.000
_cell.angle_alpha   90.00
_cell.angle_beta   90.00
_cell.angle_gamma   90.00
#
_symmetry.space_group_name_H-M   'P 1'
#
loop_
_entity.id
_entity.type
_entity.pdbx_description
1 polymer ?
#
loop_
_entity_poly.entity_id
_entity_poly.type
_entity_poly.pdbx_seq_one_letter_code
_entity_poly.pdbx_strand_id
1 'polypeptide(L)'
;MDPAPYLARLTQPRGAIIGPHIIGSVRPHLPLLQRWQPRLITVLDPSPSELADLRTACPDAVIVGRLFVPDNELADRIRSNPEAAAQWAHELTMAHFSPHVTYWQIANEILQKAEDIPILVRFEMRRMQLAATAAYLCAIFAFGVGNPDLPEPQRMAVWQQTYPALEMAEQAGHIVAVHQYGMPDLFRPFQDWYGNRLEHQILPRLPFPTLKFAVTEYGIDGMIEGGAPRGWQNFAGAQEYAEQLLRSGRYLERFSGRVLGYSVFTLGHNNPWQSYDIAGAVANAVAAAPERGTWAEIRWAGTGLQAAPIDTDTSPGSDETEETPPVRPSGGGPEPEVIIVPTQPDRPTGGTTVTASNAAPRLTEWFDDLNLSVQAASSAQPGDTVYVLKDVFTTIDGSWDANGSRYAIPQWAKDAYEN
;
A
#
# COMPACT_ATOMS: atom_id res chain seq x y z
N MET A 1 18.30 -17.03 5.14
CA MET A 1 18.37 -16.73 3.69
C MET A 1 19.48 -15.72 3.47
N ASP A 2 20.28 -15.89 2.43
CA ASP A 2 21.27 -14.89 2.02
C ASP A 2 20.56 -13.57 1.65
N PRO A 3 20.86 -12.43 2.31
CA PRO A 3 20.23 -11.14 2.01
C PRO A 3 20.80 -10.48 0.74
N ALA A 4 21.90 -10.97 0.18
CA ALA A 4 22.54 -10.36 -0.99
C ALA A 4 21.62 -10.23 -2.22
N PRO A 5 20.76 -11.21 -2.57
CA PRO A 5 19.80 -11.07 -3.68
C PRO A 5 18.64 -10.10 -3.38
N TYR A 6 18.34 -9.84 -2.10
CA TYR A 6 17.36 -8.82 -1.69
C TYR A 6 18.01 -7.44 -1.84
N LEU A 7 19.20 -7.23 -1.29
CA LEU A 7 19.95 -5.98 -1.40
C LEU A 7 20.29 -5.61 -2.85
N ALA A 8 20.71 -6.57 -3.68
CA ALA A 8 21.02 -6.33 -5.09
C ALA A 8 19.80 -5.91 -5.93
N ARG A 9 18.58 -6.34 -5.55
CA ARG A 9 17.31 -5.89 -6.16
C ARG A 9 16.92 -4.48 -5.73
N LEU A 10 17.39 -4.03 -4.58
CA LEU A 10 17.11 -2.70 -4.00
C LEU A 10 18.07 -1.62 -4.49
N THR A 11 19.20 -2.01 -5.09
CA THR A 11 20.27 -1.10 -5.56
C THR A 11 20.19 -0.75 -7.05
N GLN A 12 19.25 -1.32 -7.82
CA GLN A 12 19.06 -0.89 -9.21
C GLN A 12 18.24 0.40 -9.22
N PRO A 13 18.74 1.49 -9.83
CA PRO A 13 17.93 2.68 -10.07
C PRO A 13 16.70 2.26 -10.85
N ARG A 14 15.55 2.37 -10.20
CA ARG A 14 14.26 2.25 -10.86
C ARG A 14 13.69 3.66 -10.97
N GLY A 15 12.82 3.86 -11.95
CA GLY A 15 12.10 5.11 -12.14
C GLY A 15 11.38 5.65 -10.90
N ALA A 16 10.65 6.75 -11.01
CA ALA A 16 9.77 7.19 -9.92
C ALA A 16 8.64 6.17 -9.68
N ILE A 17 8.36 5.78 -8.42
CA ILE A 17 7.29 4.82 -8.10
C ILE A 17 5.89 5.34 -8.46
N ILE A 18 5.72 6.66 -8.43
CA ILE A 18 4.52 7.36 -8.93
C ILE A 18 4.69 7.57 -10.44
N GLY A 19 3.72 7.11 -11.20
CA GLY A 19 3.59 7.35 -12.63
C GLY A 19 2.18 7.78 -13.02
N PRO A 20 1.88 7.97 -14.31
CA PRO A 20 0.55 8.39 -14.74
C PRO A 20 -0.34 7.21 -15.15
N HIS A 21 -1.64 7.41 -15.01
CA HIS A 21 -2.67 6.77 -15.82
C HIS A 21 -3.00 7.71 -16.98
N ILE A 22 -2.74 7.31 -18.22
CA ILE A 22 -2.89 8.14 -19.41
C ILE A 22 -4.23 7.86 -20.09
N ILE A 23 -5.02 8.91 -20.29
CA ILE A 23 -6.23 8.89 -21.12
C ILE A 23 -5.98 9.72 -22.38
N GLY A 24 -6.20 9.09 -23.54
CA GLY A 24 -5.93 9.69 -24.84
C GLY A 24 -4.50 9.42 -25.33
N SER A 25 -4.00 10.27 -26.22
CA SER A 25 -2.70 10.05 -26.87
C SER A 25 -1.53 10.24 -25.90
N VAL A 26 -0.56 9.32 -25.93
CA VAL A 26 0.70 9.46 -25.14
C VAL A 26 1.66 10.49 -25.74
N ARG A 27 1.55 10.79 -27.05
CA ARG A 27 2.56 11.57 -27.80
C ARG A 27 2.81 12.97 -27.25
N PRO A 28 1.78 13.76 -26.88
CA PRO A 28 1.98 15.07 -26.26
C PRO A 28 2.78 15.00 -24.96
N HIS A 29 2.79 13.85 -24.29
CA HIS A 29 3.40 13.65 -22.98
C HIS A 29 4.80 13.04 -23.06
N LEU A 30 5.29 12.58 -24.22
CA LEU A 30 6.60 11.92 -24.33
C LEU A 30 7.77 12.73 -23.77
N PRO A 31 7.91 14.06 -24.03
CA PRO A 31 9.01 14.83 -23.45
C PRO A 31 8.94 14.92 -21.92
N LEU A 32 7.73 14.94 -21.36
CA LEU A 32 7.50 14.91 -19.92
C LEU A 32 7.89 13.55 -19.35
N LEU A 33 7.39 12.47 -19.95
CA LEU A 33 7.64 11.09 -19.52
C LEU A 33 9.13 10.72 -19.62
N GLN A 34 9.83 11.22 -20.63
CA GLN A 34 11.27 11.05 -20.78
C GLN A 34 12.06 11.69 -19.62
N ARG A 35 11.58 12.81 -19.05
CA ARG A 35 12.18 13.40 -17.85
C ARG A 35 11.75 12.69 -16.57
N TRP A 36 10.47 12.30 -16.48
CA TRP A 36 9.89 11.66 -15.32
C TRP A 36 10.48 10.26 -15.07
N GLN A 37 10.56 9.41 -16.12
CA GLN A 37 10.93 8.00 -16.02
C GLN A 37 10.13 7.26 -14.93
N PRO A 38 8.80 7.15 -15.04
CA PRO A 38 7.99 6.42 -14.05
C PRO A 38 8.22 4.90 -14.14
N ARG A 39 8.09 4.19 -13.01
CA ARG A 39 8.17 2.72 -12.95
C ARG A 39 6.93 2.03 -13.52
N LEU A 40 5.76 2.64 -13.34
CA LEU A 40 4.48 2.13 -13.80
C LEU A 40 3.78 3.20 -14.64
N ILE A 41 3.26 2.79 -15.79
CA ILE A 41 2.40 3.63 -16.63
C ILE A 41 1.18 2.79 -17.01
N THR A 42 -0.01 3.28 -16.71
CA THR A 42 -1.25 2.71 -17.24
C THR A 42 -1.66 3.53 -18.45
N VAL A 43 -2.02 2.88 -19.57
CA VAL A 43 -2.50 3.55 -20.78
C VAL A 43 -3.84 2.95 -21.17
N LEU A 44 -4.86 3.80 -21.29
CA LEU A 44 -6.19 3.42 -21.73
C LEU A 44 -6.25 3.39 -23.26
N ASP A 45 -6.76 2.30 -23.82
CA ASP A 45 -6.89 2.03 -25.27
C ASP A 45 -5.64 2.36 -26.09
N PRO A 46 -4.47 1.78 -25.73
CA PRO A 46 -3.22 2.18 -26.34
C PRO A 46 -3.14 1.74 -27.80
N SER A 47 -2.64 2.62 -28.67
CA SER A 47 -2.27 2.22 -30.03
C SER A 47 -0.86 1.58 -30.06
N PRO A 48 -0.60 0.55 -30.89
CA PRO A 48 0.72 -0.08 -30.96
C PRO A 48 1.86 0.90 -31.29
N SER A 49 1.60 1.88 -32.17
CA SER A 49 2.60 2.89 -32.54
C SER A 49 2.96 3.83 -31.40
N GLU A 50 1.98 4.23 -30.60
CA GLU A 50 2.20 5.09 -29.44
C GLU A 50 2.93 4.35 -28.32
N LEU A 51 2.67 3.06 -28.16
CA LEU A 51 3.40 2.23 -27.20
C LEU A 51 4.88 2.05 -27.57
N ALA A 52 5.21 2.02 -28.87
CA ALA A 52 6.60 2.00 -29.32
C ALA A 52 7.32 3.32 -29.00
N ASP A 53 6.65 4.45 -29.25
CA ASP A 53 7.15 5.78 -28.89
C ASP A 53 7.33 5.89 -27.35
N LEU A 54 6.36 5.40 -26.58
CA LEU A 54 6.39 5.38 -25.12
C LEU A 54 7.53 4.50 -24.58
N ARG A 55 7.70 3.29 -25.12
CA ARG A 55 8.79 2.39 -24.72
C ARG A 55 10.16 3.02 -25.02
N THR A 56 10.27 3.80 -26.10
CA THR A 56 11.50 4.54 -26.41
C THR A 56 11.75 5.66 -25.38
N ALA A 57 10.71 6.38 -24.99
CA ALA A 57 10.82 7.46 -23.99
C ALA A 57 11.09 6.92 -22.57
N CYS A 58 10.51 5.78 -22.21
CA CYS A 58 10.59 5.15 -20.89
C CYS A 58 10.95 3.65 -21.02
N PRO A 59 12.23 3.33 -21.30
CA PRO A 59 12.66 1.96 -21.63
C PRO A 59 12.38 0.96 -20.51
N ASP A 60 12.47 1.40 -19.25
CA ASP A 60 12.37 0.54 -18.08
C ASP A 60 10.97 0.52 -17.43
N ALA A 61 10.01 1.25 -17.99
CA ALA A 61 8.67 1.32 -17.41
C ALA A 61 7.91 -0.01 -17.54
N VAL A 62 7.24 -0.43 -16.48
CA VAL A 62 6.14 -1.39 -16.58
C VAL A 62 4.96 -0.66 -17.22
N ILE A 63 4.49 -1.18 -18.35
CA ILE A 63 3.35 -0.60 -19.05
C ILE A 63 2.16 -1.54 -18.89
N VAL A 64 1.08 -1.02 -18.28
CA VAL A 64 -0.22 -1.68 -18.25
C VAL A 64 -1.07 -1.11 -19.38
N GLY A 65 -1.38 -1.93 -20.38
CA GLY A 65 -2.33 -1.60 -21.42
C GLY A 65 -3.74 -1.97 -20.95
N ARG A 66 -4.58 -0.98 -20.69
CA ARG A 66 -5.98 -1.18 -20.30
C ARG A 66 -6.86 -1.01 -21.55
N LEU A 67 -7.57 -2.07 -21.93
CA LEU A 67 -8.58 -1.98 -22.99
C LEU A 67 -9.93 -1.60 -22.37
N PHE A 68 -10.53 -0.53 -22.88
CA PHE A 68 -11.84 -0.09 -22.43
C PHE A 68 -12.91 -1.04 -22.98
N VAL A 69 -13.69 -1.58 -22.05
CA VAL A 69 -14.94 -2.29 -22.33
C VAL A 69 -15.96 -1.71 -21.35
N PRO A 70 -17.19 -1.39 -21.79
CA PRO A 70 -18.23 -0.98 -20.85
C PRO A 70 -18.39 -2.01 -19.72
N ASP A 71 -18.34 -1.56 -18.47
CA ASP A 71 -18.30 -2.43 -17.30
C ASP A 71 -19.48 -3.42 -17.26
N ASN A 72 -20.68 -2.95 -17.62
CA ASN A 72 -21.87 -3.79 -17.71
C ASN A 72 -21.74 -4.88 -18.79
N GLU A 73 -21.18 -4.56 -19.96
CA GLU A 73 -21.00 -5.53 -21.03
C GLU A 73 -20.07 -6.68 -20.59
N LEU A 74 -18.91 -6.35 -20.01
CA LEU A 74 -17.97 -7.37 -19.57
C LEU A 74 -18.54 -8.19 -18.41
N ALA A 75 -19.18 -7.54 -17.42
CA ALA A 75 -19.82 -8.23 -16.31
C ALA A 75 -20.91 -9.21 -16.78
N ASP A 76 -21.74 -8.80 -17.74
CA ASP A 76 -22.82 -9.65 -18.29
C ASP A 76 -22.28 -10.84 -19.08
N ARG A 77 -21.19 -10.64 -19.85
CA ARG A 77 -20.48 -11.73 -20.53
C ARG A 77 -19.93 -12.74 -19.52
N ILE A 78 -19.28 -12.28 -18.45
CA ILE A 78 -18.69 -13.15 -17.42
C ILE A 78 -19.78 -13.92 -16.67
N ARG A 79 -20.88 -13.26 -16.28
CA ARG A 79 -22.03 -13.92 -15.63
C ARG A 79 -22.66 -14.98 -16.51
N SER A 80 -22.75 -14.73 -17.81
CA SER A 80 -23.31 -15.68 -18.76
C SER A 80 -22.42 -16.91 -18.94
N ASN A 81 -21.11 -16.69 -19.16
CA ASN A 81 -20.13 -17.76 -19.29
C ASN A 81 -18.70 -17.20 -19.09
N PRO A 82 -18.05 -17.44 -17.94
CA PRO A 82 -16.76 -16.84 -17.64
C PRO A 82 -15.65 -17.32 -18.59
N GLU A 83 -15.66 -18.58 -19.04
CA GLU A 83 -14.64 -19.10 -19.96
C GLU A 83 -14.80 -18.54 -21.38
N ALA A 84 -16.03 -18.39 -21.87
CA ALA A 84 -16.30 -17.77 -23.17
C ALA A 84 -15.99 -16.26 -23.14
N ALA A 85 -16.28 -15.58 -22.03
CA ALA A 85 -15.89 -14.20 -21.82
C ALA A 85 -14.36 -14.03 -21.83
N ALA A 86 -13.62 -14.96 -21.21
CA ALA A 86 -12.16 -14.97 -21.22
C ALA A 86 -11.58 -15.17 -22.63
N GLN A 87 -12.19 -16.04 -23.44
CA GLN A 87 -11.82 -16.22 -24.84
C GLN A 87 -12.04 -14.95 -25.66
N TRP A 88 -13.21 -14.31 -25.51
CA TRP A 88 -13.50 -13.04 -26.15
C TRP A 88 -12.51 -11.92 -25.73
N ALA A 89 -12.22 -11.82 -24.44
CA ALA A 89 -11.26 -10.87 -23.88
C ALA A 89 -9.84 -11.09 -24.42
N HIS A 90 -9.44 -12.35 -24.59
CA HIS A 90 -8.18 -12.73 -25.21
C HIS A 90 -8.14 -12.29 -26.68
N GLU A 91 -9.18 -12.56 -27.46
CA GLU A 91 -9.27 -12.15 -28.86
C GLU A 91 -9.21 -10.62 -29.02
N LEU A 92 -9.90 -9.89 -28.15
CA LEU A 92 -9.83 -8.43 -28.10
C LEU A 92 -8.39 -7.95 -27.79
N THR A 93 -7.72 -8.60 -26.83
CA THR A 93 -6.31 -8.31 -26.52
C THR A 93 -5.40 -8.55 -27.73
N MET A 94 -5.60 -9.66 -28.45
CA MET A 94 -4.82 -10.00 -29.63
C MET A 94 -5.05 -9.01 -30.79
N ALA A 95 -6.26 -8.47 -30.93
CA ALA A 95 -6.58 -7.46 -31.94
C ALA A 95 -5.87 -6.11 -31.67
N HIS A 96 -5.57 -5.80 -30.41
CA HIS A 96 -4.87 -4.59 -29.98
C HIS A 96 -3.41 -4.83 -29.58
N PHE A 97 -2.89 -6.04 -29.85
CA PHE A 97 -1.65 -6.50 -29.28
C PHE A 97 -0.47 -5.59 -29.65
N SER A 98 0.40 -5.41 -28.66
CA SER A 98 1.67 -4.72 -28.82
C SER A 98 2.70 -5.35 -27.90
N PRO A 99 3.91 -5.66 -28.40
CA PRO A 99 4.98 -6.23 -27.58
C PRO A 99 5.56 -5.23 -26.57
N HIS A 100 5.14 -3.97 -26.64
CA HIS A 100 5.61 -2.91 -25.74
C HIS A 100 4.80 -2.82 -24.44
N VAL A 101 3.61 -3.44 -24.39
CA VAL A 101 2.82 -3.59 -23.16
C VAL A 101 3.39 -4.73 -22.34
N THR A 102 3.59 -4.48 -21.05
CA THR A 102 4.06 -5.49 -20.10
C THR A 102 2.91 -6.35 -19.59
N TYR A 103 1.78 -5.73 -19.24
CA TYR A 103 0.59 -6.41 -18.74
C TYR A 103 -0.68 -5.88 -19.38
N TRP A 104 -1.58 -6.77 -19.77
CA TRP A 104 -2.89 -6.42 -20.32
C TRP A 104 -3.99 -6.50 -19.26
N GLN A 105 -4.72 -5.39 -19.10
CA GLN A 105 -5.89 -5.27 -18.24
C GLN A 105 -7.15 -5.12 -19.09
N ILE A 106 -8.24 -5.75 -18.65
CA ILE A 106 -9.56 -5.66 -19.32
C ILE A 106 -10.71 -5.49 -18.34
N ALA A 107 -10.68 -6.20 -17.21
CA ALA A 107 -11.61 -5.95 -16.11
C ALA A 107 -11.30 -4.59 -15.48
N ASN A 108 -12.36 -3.89 -15.08
CA ASN A 108 -12.28 -2.64 -14.35
C ASN A 108 -13.43 -2.59 -13.34
N GLU A 109 -13.13 -2.75 -12.06
CA GLU A 109 -14.10 -2.55 -10.98
C GLU A 109 -15.43 -3.34 -11.10
N ILE A 110 -15.42 -4.48 -11.78
CA ILE A 110 -16.61 -5.34 -11.96
C ILE A 110 -16.57 -6.57 -11.04
N LEU A 111 -17.74 -7.11 -10.70
CA LEU A 111 -17.88 -8.43 -10.06
C LEU A 111 -17.07 -8.59 -8.76
N GLN A 112 -16.94 -7.50 -7.99
CA GLN A 112 -16.03 -7.42 -6.85
C GLN A 112 -16.64 -7.87 -5.52
N LYS A 113 -17.94 -8.19 -5.53
CA LYS A 113 -18.67 -8.65 -4.35
C LYS A 113 -18.43 -10.14 -4.11
N ALA A 114 -18.60 -10.57 -2.86
CA ALA A 114 -18.36 -11.95 -2.44
C ALA A 114 -19.12 -12.98 -3.30
N GLU A 115 -20.35 -12.69 -3.72
CA GLU A 115 -21.15 -13.58 -4.57
C GLU A 115 -20.66 -13.69 -6.02
N ASP A 116 -19.99 -12.64 -6.53
CA ASP A 116 -19.56 -12.52 -7.92
C ASP A 116 -18.08 -12.93 -8.11
N ILE A 117 -17.25 -12.90 -7.05
CA ILE A 117 -15.83 -13.24 -7.14
C ILE A 117 -15.56 -14.64 -7.71
N PRO A 118 -16.31 -15.71 -7.37
CA PRO A 118 -16.03 -17.03 -7.91
C PRO A 118 -16.11 -17.10 -9.45
N ILE A 119 -17.03 -16.35 -10.08
CA ILE A 119 -17.14 -16.29 -11.54
C ILE A 119 -16.05 -15.41 -12.16
N LEU A 120 -15.66 -14.32 -11.47
CA LEU A 120 -14.55 -13.47 -11.89
C LEU A 120 -13.22 -14.23 -11.86
N VAL A 121 -12.99 -15.05 -10.82
CA VAL A 121 -11.80 -15.92 -10.69
C VAL A 121 -11.71 -16.91 -11.84
N ARG A 122 -12.82 -17.56 -12.21
CA ARG A 122 -12.86 -18.47 -13.38
C ARG A 122 -12.51 -17.75 -14.68
N PHE A 123 -13.05 -16.55 -14.88
CA PHE A 123 -12.71 -15.71 -16.03
C PHE A 123 -11.22 -15.38 -16.06
N GLU A 124 -10.64 -14.88 -14.96
CA GLU A 124 -9.23 -14.48 -14.93
C GLU A 124 -8.28 -15.66 -15.07
N MET A 125 -8.56 -16.80 -14.43
CA MET A 125 -7.76 -18.02 -14.60
C MET A 125 -7.77 -18.48 -16.06
N ARG A 126 -8.94 -18.49 -16.72
CA ARG A 126 -9.02 -18.86 -18.14
C ARG A 126 -8.28 -17.86 -19.03
N ARG A 127 -8.37 -16.56 -18.73
CA ARG A 127 -7.65 -15.51 -19.47
C ARG A 127 -6.13 -15.66 -19.33
N MET A 128 -5.63 -15.94 -18.13
CA MET A 128 -4.21 -16.21 -17.88
C MET A 128 -3.71 -17.46 -18.63
N GLN A 129 -4.51 -18.53 -18.67
CA GLN A 129 -4.17 -19.72 -19.47
C GLN A 129 -4.06 -19.41 -20.97
N LEU A 130 -4.99 -18.63 -21.52
CA LEU A 130 -4.94 -18.20 -22.93
C LEU A 130 -3.74 -17.28 -23.18
N ALA A 131 -3.47 -16.36 -22.26
CA ALA A 131 -2.32 -15.45 -22.32
C ALA A 131 -0.98 -16.20 -22.37
N ALA A 132 -0.85 -17.28 -21.59
CA ALA A 132 0.34 -18.14 -21.62
C ALA A 132 0.57 -18.76 -23.01
N THR A 133 -0.48 -19.18 -23.71
CA THR A 133 -0.35 -19.73 -25.08
C THR A 133 0.05 -18.70 -26.13
N ALA A 134 -0.26 -17.41 -25.88
CA ALA A 134 0.08 -16.29 -26.76
C ALA A 134 1.27 -15.46 -26.25
N ALA A 135 1.98 -15.94 -25.22
CA ALA A 135 3.17 -15.32 -24.64
C ALA A 135 2.98 -13.86 -24.18
N TYR A 136 1.85 -13.54 -23.53
CA TYR A 136 1.65 -12.26 -22.85
C TYR A 136 1.21 -12.43 -21.39
N LEU A 137 1.26 -11.34 -20.62
CA LEU A 137 0.91 -11.34 -19.21
C LEU A 137 -0.35 -10.49 -18.94
N CYS A 138 -1.14 -10.94 -17.97
CA CYS A 138 -2.34 -10.27 -17.51
C CYS A 138 -2.07 -9.39 -16.28
N ALA A 139 -2.74 -8.25 -16.22
CA ALA A 139 -3.10 -7.59 -14.97
C ALA A 139 -4.54 -7.97 -14.64
N ILE A 140 -4.76 -8.69 -13.55
CA ILE A 140 -6.06 -9.28 -13.20
C ILE A 140 -6.85 -8.43 -12.20
N PHE A 141 -8.17 -8.60 -12.23
CA PHE A 141 -9.18 -8.03 -11.33
C PHE A 141 -9.44 -6.52 -11.42
N ALA A 142 -8.41 -5.68 -11.31
CA ALA A 142 -8.55 -4.22 -11.22
C ALA A 142 -9.61 -3.82 -10.18
N PHE A 143 -9.43 -4.30 -8.94
CA PHE A 143 -10.37 -4.04 -7.87
C PHE A 143 -10.37 -2.55 -7.51
N GLY A 144 -11.57 -2.00 -7.39
CA GLY A 144 -11.80 -0.64 -6.92
C GLY A 144 -11.49 -0.48 -5.44
N VAL A 145 -11.53 0.76 -4.99
CA VAL A 145 -11.26 1.11 -3.59
C VAL A 145 -12.19 0.34 -2.65
N GLY A 146 -11.63 -0.18 -1.56
CA GLY A 146 -12.39 -0.96 -0.58
C GLY A 146 -12.74 -2.39 -1.01
N ASN A 147 -12.33 -2.84 -2.19
CA ASN A 147 -12.66 -4.17 -2.71
C ASN A 147 -11.43 -5.08 -2.92
N PRO A 148 -11.62 -6.41 -2.87
CA PRO A 148 -12.71 -7.12 -2.20
C PRO A 148 -12.86 -6.71 -0.74
N ASP A 149 -14.04 -6.88 -0.16
CA ASP A 149 -14.33 -6.46 1.22
C ASP A 149 -13.45 -7.19 2.25
N LEU A 150 -13.25 -6.56 3.42
CA LEU A 150 -12.55 -7.14 4.56
C LEU A 150 -13.50 -7.22 5.78
N PRO A 151 -14.42 -8.20 5.82
CA PRO A 151 -15.45 -8.26 6.85
C PRO A 151 -14.84 -8.47 8.24
N GLU A 152 -15.34 -7.76 9.26
CA GLU A 152 -14.78 -7.80 10.62
C GLU A 152 -14.63 -9.22 11.21
N PRO A 153 -15.61 -10.13 11.09
CA PRO A 153 -15.50 -11.47 11.68
C PRO A 153 -14.38 -12.31 11.05
N GLN A 154 -14.01 -12.01 9.81
CA GLN A 154 -12.99 -12.77 9.08
C GLN A 154 -12.40 -11.92 7.94
N ARG A 155 -11.47 -11.02 8.27
CA ARG A 155 -10.97 -9.99 7.34
C ARG A 155 -10.62 -10.53 5.96
N MET A 156 -9.92 -11.65 5.85
CA MET A 156 -9.49 -12.17 4.54
C MET A 156 -10.51 -13.09 3.84
N ALA A 157 -11.71 -13.32 4.39
CA ALA A 157 -12.67 -14.30 3.86
C ALA A 157 -13.02 -14.09 2.39
N VAL A 158 -13.24 -12.84 1.99
CA VAL A 158 -13.60 -12.51 0.60
C VAL A 158 -12.36 -12.61 -0.30
N TRP A 159 -11.20 -12.14 0.16
CA TRP A 159 -9.93 -12.29 -0.55
C TRP A 159 -9.52 -13.74 -0.76
N GLN A 160 -9.80 -14.63 0.18
CA GLN A 160 -9.50 -16.07 0.06
C GLN A 160 -10.17 -16.71 -1.16
N GLN A 161 -11.32 -16.19 -1.59
CA GLN A 161 -11.99 -16.66 -2.80
C GLN A 161 -11.18 -16.37 -4.07
N THR A 162 -10.30 -15.36 -4.05
CA THR A 162 -9.42 -15.00 -5.17
C THR A 162 -8.16 -15.86 -5.27
N TYR A 163 -7.82 -16.61 -4.21
CA TYR A 163 -6.53 -17.30 -4.08
C TYR A 163 -6.18 -18.22 -5.24
N PRO A 164 -7.10 -18.98 -5.85
CA PRO A 164 -6.77 -19.80 -7.02
C PRO A 164 -6.19 -19.00 -8.19
N ALA A 165 -6.70 -17.78 -8.44
CA ALA A 165 -6.15 -16.89 -9.46
C ALA A 165 -4.85 -16.21 -9.00
N LEU A 166 -4.74 -15.84 -7.71
CA LEU A 166 -3.52 -15.23 -7.16
C LEU A 166 -2.33 -16.18 -7.22
N GLU A 167 -2.55 -17.45 -6.89
CA GLU A 167 -1.53 -18.51 -6.97
C GLU A 167 -1.06 -18.70 -8.41
N MET A 168 -1.99 -18.79 -9.37
CA MET A 168 -1.66 -18.87 -10.79
C MET A 168 -0.89 -17.63 -11.27
N ALA A 169 -1.30 -16.44 -10.81
CA ALA A 169 -0.63 -15.20 -11.17
C ALA A 169 0.81 -15.17 -10.66
N GLU A 170 1.05 -15.60 -9.41
CA GLU A 170 2.39 -15.69 -8.84
C GLU A 170 3.28 -16.66 -9.62
N GLN A 171 2.76 -17.85 -9.96
CA GLN A 171 3.52 -18.90 -10.65
C GLN A 171 3.85 -18.54 -12.11
N ALA A 172 2.94 -17.85 -12.80
CA ALA A 172 3.08 -17.51 -14.21
C ALA A 172 3.58 -16.07 -14.47
N GLY A 173 3.86 -15.31 -13.41
CA GLY A 173 4.38 -13.93 -13.51
C GLY A 173 3.33 -12.90 -13.93
N HIS A 174 2.03 -13.18 -13.75
CA HIS A 174 0.97 -12.18 -13.87
C HIS A 174 0.91 -11.28 -12.63
N ILE A 175 0.12 -10.22 -12.69
CA ILE A 175 -0.01 -9.25 -11.59
C ILE A 175 -1.46 -8.99 -11.23
N VAL A 176 -1.69 -8.52 -10.01
CA VAL A 176 -2.99 -8.03 -9.56
C VAL A 176 -3.05 -6.52 -9.74
N ALA A 177 -4.11 -6.02 -10.36
CA ALA A 177 -4.41 -4.60 -10.42
C ALA A 177 -5.40 -4.22 -9.31
N VAL A 178 -5.15 -3.08 -8.66
CA VAL A 178 -6.07 -2.46 -7.69
C VAL A 178 -6.09 -0.95 -7.87
N HIS A 179 -7.12 -0.30 -7.34
CA HIS A 179 -7.25 1.15 -7.27
C HIS A 179 -7.20 1.59 -5.80
N GLN A 180 -6.49 2.70 -5.53
CA GLN A 180 -6.36 3.26 -4.19
C GLN A 180 -6.48 4.78 -4.26
N TYR A 181 -7.51 5.33 -3.62
CA TYR A 181 -7.74 6.77 -3.58
C TYR A 181 -7.74 7.29 -2.13
N GLY A 182 -7.35 8.54 -1.95
CA GLY A 182 -7.53 9.29 -0.69
C GLY A 182 -8.59 10.38 -0.86
N MET A 183 -9.07 10.92 0.26
CA MET A 183 -9.94 12.10 0.30
C MET A 183 -10.04 12.63 1.75
N PRO A 184 -9.99 13.95 1.99
CA PRO A 184 -9.81 15.03 1.02
C PRO A 184 -8.35 15.17 0.53
N ASP A 185 -7.41 14.51 1.18
CA ASP A 185 -6.00 14.46 0.81
C ASP A 185 -5.52 13.00 0.74
N LEU A 186 -4.25 12.78 0.38
CA LEU A 186 -3.69 11.41 0.30
C LEU A 186 -3.34 10.79 1.68
N PHE A 187 -3.53 11.49 2.79
CA PHE A 187 -2.98 11.13 4.11
C PHE A 187 -4.00 11.08 5.25
N ARG A 188 -5.18 11.71 5.13
CA ARG A 188 -6.09 11.96 6.25
C ARG A 188 -7.57 11.82 5.86
N PRO A 189 -8.44 11.45 6.82
CA PRO A 189 -8.33 10.28 7.71
C PRO A 189 -8.64 8.98 6.95
N PHE A 190 -8.38 7.81 7.57
CA PHE A 190 -8.63 6.48 6.99
C PHE A 190 -7.71 6.07 5.81
N GLN A 191 -6.48 6.60 5.77
CA GLN A 191 -5.48 6.20 4.77
C GLN A 191 -5.27 4.68 4.76
N ASP A 192 -5.26 4.04 5.93
CA ASP A 192 -5.13 2.57 6.06
C ASP A 192 -6.24 1.77 5.38
N TRP A 193 -7.40 2.39 5.15
CA TRP A 193 -8.55 1.76 4.53
C TRP A 193 -8.77 2.18 3.08
N TYR A 194 -8.34 3.37 2.68
CA TYR A 194 -8.50 3.85 1.31
C TYR A 194 -7.15 3.94 0.59
N GLY A 195 -6.30 4.91 0.97
CA GLY A 195 -5.06 5.22 0.27
C GLY A 195 -3.94 4.16 0.34
N ASN A 196 -3.88 3.36 1.42
CA ASN A 196 -2.83 2.38 1.70
C ASN A 196 -3.39 0.99 2.10
N ARG A 197 -4.64 0.68 1.73
CA ARG A 197 -5.30 -0.58 2.07
C ARG A 197 -4.53 -1.80 1.60
N LEU A 198 -4.00 -1.76 0.37
CA LEU A 198 -3.18 -2.85 -0.17
C LEU A 198 -2.00 -3.12 0.77
N GLU A 199 -1.26 -2.07 1.09
CA GLU A 199 -0.03 -2.13 1.87
C GLU A 199 -0.26 -2.59 3.31
N HIS A 200 -1.27 -2.04 3.97
CA HIS A 200 -1.47 -2.21 5.42
C HIS A 200 -2.37 -3.38 5.75
N GLN A 201 -3.35 -3.67 4.90
CA GLN A 201 -4.36 -4.68 5.19
C GLN A 201 -4.14 -5.97 4.40
N ILE A 202 -3.76 -5.86 3.12
CA ILE A 202 -3.76 -7.01 2.21
C ILE A 202 -2.39 -7.70 2.16
N LEU A 203 -1.33 -6.97 1.80
CA LEU A 203 0.00 -7.55 1.60
C LEU A 203 0.50 -8.39 2.79
N PRO A 204 0.37 -7.95 4.06
CA PRO A 204 0.85 -8.73 5.20
C PRO A 204 0.11 -10.06 5.42
N ARG A 205 -1.10 -10.20 4.88
CA ARG A 205 -2.00 -11.34 5.11
C ARG A 205 -2.06 -12.32 3.94
N LEU A 206 -1.40 -12.02 2.83
CA LEU A 206 -1.40 -12.89 1.65
C LEU A 206 -0.35 -14.02 1.76
N PRO A 207 -0.71 -15.28 1.43
CA PRO A 207 0.23 -16.40 1.42
C PRO A 207 1.13 -16.45 0.16
N PHE A 208 1.14 -15.38 -0.66
CA PHE A 208 1.84 -15.29 -1.95
C PHE A 208 2.95 -14.22 -1.89
N PRO A 209 4.12 -14.52 -1.31
CA PRO A 209 5.14 -13.52 -0.97
C PRO A 209 5.84 -12.90 -2.18
N THR A 210 5.79 -13.54 -3.35
CA THR A 210 6.43 -13.08 -4.58
C THR A 210 5.47 -12.41 -5.56
N LEU A 211 4.16 -12.65 -5.41
CA LEU A 211 3.09 -12.01 -6.18
C LEU A 211 3.26 -10.48 -6.22
N LYS A 212 3.07 -9.92 -7.42
CA LYS A 212 3.18 -8.49 -7.68
C LYS A 212 1.83 -7.84 -7.86
N PHE A 213 1.77 -6.58 -7.45
CA PHE A 213 0.62 -5.71 -7.57
C PHE A 213 0.99 -4.47 -8.40
N ALA A 214 0.01 -3.93 -9.11
CA ALA A 214 0.07 -2.59 -9.67
C ALA A 214 -1.14 -1.80 -9.17
N VAL A 215 -0.89 -0.58 -8.70
CA VAL A 215 -1.98 0.34 -8.39
C VAL A 215 -2.25 1.13 -9.66
N THR A 216 -3.24 0.67 -10.43
CA THR A 216 -3.50 1.16 -11.80
C THR A 216 -4.29 2.46 -11.82
N GLU A 217 -4.85 2.84 -10.66
CA GLU A 217 -5.44 4.14 -10.40
C GLU A 217 -5.12 4.58 -8.96
N TYR A 218 -4.57 5.79 -8.85
CA TYR A 218 -4.14 6.41 -7.59
C TYR A 218 -4.47 7.91 -7.58
N GLY A 219 -4.70 8.50 -6.41
CA GLY A 219 -4.89 9.95 -6.30
C GLY A 219 -5.95 10.34 -5.28
N ILE A 220 -6.58 11.50 -5.50
CA ILE A 220 -7.73 11.95 -4.72
C ILE A 220 -9.01 11.70 -5.50
N ASP A 221 -9.99 11.04 -4.87
CA ASP A 221 -11.30 10.78 -5.45
C ASP A 221 -12.43 11.09 -4.47
N GLY A 222 -13.23 12.10 -4.81
CA GLY A 222 -14.40 12.51 -4.06
C GLY A 222 -15.62 11.59 -4.21
N MET A 223 -15.55 10.55 -5.04
CA MET A 223 -16.60 9.51 -5.13
C MET A 223 -16.57 8.54 -3.94
N ILE A 224 -15.52 8.55 -3.11
CA ILE A 224 -15.46 7.77 -1.85
C ILE A 224 -16.68 8.07 -0.94
N GLU A 225 -17.22 9.29 -0.98
CA GLU A 225 -18.43 9.70 -0.26
C GLU A 225 -19.76 9.35 -0.95
N GLY A 226 -19.74 8.63 -2.08
CA GLY A 226 -20.94 8.29 -2.85
C GLY A 226 -21.53 9.43 -3.68
N GLY A 227 -20.69 10.40 -4.09
CA GLY A 227 -21.07 11.59 -4.85
C GLY A 227 -20.68 11.56 -6.34
N ALA A 228 -20.86 12.70 -7.02
CA ALA A 228 -20.38 12.89 -8.38
C ALA A 228 -18.83 12.88 -8.45
N PRO A 229 -18.24 12.56 -9.61
CA PRO A 229 -16.79 12.62 -9.83
C PRO A 229 -16.20 13.98 -9.43
N ARG A 230 -15.23 13.95 -8.52
CA ARG A 230 -14.47 15.11 -8.03
C ARG A 230 -13.03 14.67 -7.81
N GLY A 231 -12.12 15.07 -8.69
CA GLY A 231 -10.70 14.80 -8.56
C GLY A 231 -9.98 15.80 -7.67
N TRP A 232 -8.66 15.68 -7.63
CA TRP A 232 -7.78 16.50 -6.79
C TRP A 232 -7.99 18.02 -6.93
N GLN A 233 -8.40 18.50 -8.11
CA GLN A 233 -8.62 19.94 -8.36
C GLN A 233 -9.75 20.52 -7.49
N ASN A 234 -10.62 19.66 -6.96
CA ASN A 234 -11.68 20.07 -6.04
C ASN A 234 -11.22 20.18 -4.58
N PHE A 235 -10.02 19.67 -4.25
CA PHE A 235 -9.55 19.53 -2.87
C PHE A 235 -8.23 20.24 -2.58
N ALA A 236 -7.35 20.40 -3.58
CA ALA A 236 -6.00 20.92 -3.38
C ALA A 236 -5.55 21.82 -4.54
N GLY A 237 -4.63 22.74 -4.24
CA GLY A 237 -3.87 23.46 -5.27
C GLY A 237 -2.87 22.55 -5.98
N ALA A 238 -2.46 22.90 -7.20
CA ALA A 238 -1.57 22.05 -8.01
C ALA A 238 -0.23 21.73 -7.33
N GLN A 239 0.39 22.74 -6.69
CA GLN A 239 1.64 22.55 -5.97
C GLN A 239 1.45 21.65 -4.74
N GLU A 240 0.41 21.90 -3.95
CA GLU A 240 0.07 21.09 -2.78
C GLU A 240 -0.17 19.63 -3.18
N TYR A 241 -0.95 19.37 -4.22
CA TYR A 241 -1.20 18.01 -4.68
C TYR A 241 0.07 17.31 -5.20
N ALA A 242 0.95 18.02 -5.91
CA ALA A 242 2.24 17.47 -6.31
C ALA A 242 3.12 17.11 -5.09
N GLU A 243 3.15 17.95 -4.07
CA GLU A 243 3.87 17.69 -2.81
C GLU A 243 3.28 16.46 -2.09
N GLN A 244 1.95 16.31 -2.09
CA GLN A 244 1.29 15.11 -1.57
C GLN A 244 1.73 13.85 -2.34
N LEU A 245 1.68 13.86 -3.68
CA LEU A 245 2.12 12.73 -4.50
C LEU A 245 3.58 12.36 -4.26
N LEU A 246 4.48 13.35 -4.16
CA LEU A 246 5.89 13.11 -3.88
C LEU A 246 6.13 12.53 -2.48
N ARG A 247 5.39 13.03 -1.48
CA ARG A 247 5.44 12.49 -0.11
C ARG A 247 4.91 11.05 -0.07
N SER A 248 3.80 10.77 -0.74
CA SER A 248 3.27 9.41 -0.86
C SER A 248 4.26 8.50 -1.57
N GLY A 249 4.84 8.93 -2.69
CA GLY A 249 5.86 8.17 -3.42
C GLY A 249 7.02 7.73 -2.53
N ARG A 250 7.62 8.67 -1.77
CA ARG A 250 8.69 8.35 -0.82
C ARG A 250 8.29 7.32 0.23
N TYR A 251 7.06 7.38 0.73
CA TYR A 251 6.55 6.41 1.69
C TYR A 251 6.36 5.03 1.04
N LEU A 252 5.72 4.99 -0.13
CA LEU A 252 5.31 3.78 -0.83
C LEU A 252 6.49 3.01 -1.45
N GLU A 253 7.66 3.64 -1.62
CA GLU A 253 8.91 2.95 -1.99
C GLU A 253 9.20 1.73 -1.10
N ARG A 254 8.75 1.76 0.17
CA ARG A 254 8.92 0.64 1.11
C ARG A 254 8.28 -0.66 0.62
N PHE A 255 7.27 -0.57 -0.24
CA PHE A 255 6.52 -1.70 -0.77
C PHE A 255 6.96 -2.09 -2.19
N SER A 256 7.99 -1.46 -2.75
CA SER A 256 8.46 -1.67 -4.14
C SER A 256 8.93 -3.11 -4.45
N GLY A 257 9.12 -3.93 -3.41
CA GLY A 257 9.37 -5.36 -3.54
C GLY A 257 8.15 -6.16 -4.01
N ARG A 258 6.93 -5.66 -3.77
CA ARG A 258 5.66 -6.31 -4.16
C ARG A 258 4.74 -5.41 -4.98
N VAL A 259 4.86 -4.09 -4.89
CA VAL A 259 4.09 -3.14 -5.69
C VAL A 259 4.96 -2.52 -6.77
N LEU A 260 4.55 -2.64 -8.03
CA LEU A 260 5.34 -2.19 -9.19
C LEU A 260 5.33 -0.66 -9.34
N GLY A 261 4.26 -0.02 -8.90
CA GLY A 261 4.09 1.43 -8.90
C GLY A 261 2.64 1.84 -8.70
N TYR A 262 2.41 3.15 -8.76
CA TYR A 262 1.11 3.79 -8.57
C TYR A 262 0.85 4.76 -9.71
N SER A 263 -0.18 4.48 -10.52
CA SER A 263 -0.57 5.29 -11.67
C SER A 263 -1.62 6.31 -11.27
N VAL A 264 -1.23 7.58 -11.23
CA VAL A 264 -2.10 8.70 -10.86
C VAL A 264 -3.16 8.92 -11.92
N PHE A 265 -4.43 8.84 -11.52
CA PHE A 265 -5.58 9.10 -12.35
C PHE A 265 -5.85 10.63 -12.37
N THR A 266 -5.63 11.36 -13.46
CA THR A 266 -5.10 10.94 -14.78
C THR A 266 -4.17 11.98 -15.41
N LEU A 267 -3.38 11.58 -16.41
CA LEU A 267 -2.72 12.48 -17.35
C LEU A 267 -3.51 12.50 -18.67
N GLY A 268 -4.14 13.65 -18.97
CA GLY A 268 -5.20 13.72 -19.99
C GLY A 268 -6.54 13.22 -19.45
N HIS A 269 -7.64 13.49 -20.14
CA HIS A 269 -8.98 13.16 -19.64
C HIS A 269 -10.03 13.03 -20.75
N ASN A 270 -11.16 12.44 -20.38
CA ASN A 270 -12.44 12.50 -21.07
C ASN A 270 -13.53 12.93 -20.06
N ASN A 271 -14.70 13.35 -20.53
CA ASN A 271 -15.85 13.59 -19.63
C ASN A 271 -16.18 12.30 -18.85
N PRO A 272 -16.48 12.37 -17.53
CA PRO A 272 -16.55 13.55 -16.64
C PRO A 272 -15.28 13.80 -15.79
N TRP A 273 -14.13 13.25 -16.17
CA TRP A 273 -12.94 13.15 -15.32
C TRP A 273 -12.00 14.38 -15.35
N GLN A 274 -12.48 15.55 -15.79
CA GLN A 274 -11.67 16.76 -15.94
C GLN A 274 -10.87 17.15 -14.69
N SER A 275 -11.52 17.07 -13.52
CA SER A 275 -10.93 17.50 -12.26
C SER A 275 -9.83 16.58 -11.73
N TYR A 276 -9.59 15.45 -12.40
CA TYR A 276 -8.54 14.49 -12.09
C TYR A 276 -7.26 14.73 -12.92
N ASP A 277 -7.33 15.52 -14.00
CA ASP A 277 -6.21 15.72 -14.92
C ASP A 277 -5.01 16.39 -14.22
N ILE A 278 -3.85 15.74 -14.24
CA ILE A 278 -2.59 16.20 -13.65
C ILE A 278 -1.70 16.94 -14.67
N ALA A 279 -2.13 17.06 -15.93
CA ALA A 279 -1.36 17.77 -16.95
C ALA A 279 -0.99 19.19 -16.50
N GLY A 280 0.19 19.65 -16.90
CA GLY A 280 0.70 20.97 -16.52
C GLY A 280 1.46 20.94 -15.20
N ALA A 281 1.07 21.79 -14.24
CA ALA A 281 1.89 22.09 -13.07
C ALA A 281 2.16 20.86 -12.18
N VAL A 282 1.15 20.02 -11.94
CA VAL A 282 1.30 18.81 -11.11
C VAL A 282 2.31 17.85 -11.74
N ALA A 283 2.05 17.43 -12.98
CA ALA A 283 2.94 16.47 -13.65
C ALA A 283 4.36 17.00 -13.85
N ASN A 284 4.53 18.30 -14.14
CA ASN A 284 5.85 18.92 -14.24
C ASN A 284 6.60 18.91 -12.90
N ALA A 285 5.91 19.20 -11.79
CA ALA A 285 6.52 19.16 -10.46
C ALA A 285 6.93 17.73 -10.07
N VAL A 286 6.08 16.74 -10.31
CA VAL A 286 6.40 15.33 -10.05
C VAL A 286 7.58 14.85 -10.92
N ALA A 287 7.59 15.22 -12.20
CA ALA A 287 8.67 14.85 -13.13
C ALA A 287 10.01 15.54 -12.86
N ALA A 288 10.01 16.71 -12.20
CA ALA A 288 11.20 17.48 -11.86
C ALA A 288 11.83 17.05 -10.52
N ALA A 289 11.16 16.19 -9.74
CA ALA A 289 11.66 15.78 -8.45
C ALA A 289 12.99 15.01 -8.57
N PRO A 290 14.03 15.40 -7.80
CA PRO A 290 15.38 14.88 -7.96
C PRO A 290 15.56 13.44 -7.46
N GLU A 291 14.67 12.97 -6.58
CA GLU A 291 14.77 11.65 -5.95
C GLU A 291 14.11 10.58 -6.82
N ARG A 292 14.86 10.07 -7.79
CA ARG A 292 14.56 8.79 -8.46
C ARG A 292 15.00 7.68 -7.50
N GLY A 293 14.06 6.97 -6.90
CA GLY A 293 14.35 6.02 -5.82
C GLY A 293 15.35 4.94 -6.23
N THR A 294 16.53 4.97 -5.60
CA THR A 294 17.23 3.76 -5.11
C THR A 294 17.07 3.74 -3.60
N TRP A 295 16.88 2.57 -2.99
CA TRP A 295 16.70 2.40 -1.54
C TRP A 295 17.81 3.00 -0.65
N ALA A 296 18.91 3.46 -1.24
CA ALA A 296 20.11 3.92 -0.54
C ALA A 296 19.97 5.27 0.20
N GLU A 297 18.93 6.08 -0.04
CA GLU A 297 18.83 7.41 0.58
C GLU A 297 17.60 7.65 1.47
N ILE A 298 16.91 6.61 1.94
CA ILE A 298 16.08 6.79 3.15
C ILE A 298 17.04 6.84 4.35
N ARG A 299 17.48 8.05 4.70
CA ARG A 299 18.00 8.32 6.04
C ARG A 299 16.89 7.95 7.02
N TRP A 300 17.09 6.87 7.77
CA TRP A 300 16.19 6.38 8.82
C TRP A 300 15.93 7.41 9.94
N ALA A 301 16.66 8.53 9.97
CA ALA A 301 16.42 9.61 10.89
C ALA A 301 15.26 10.49 10.39
N GLY A 302 14.06 10.33 10.98
CA GLY A 302 13.07 11.42 11.03
C GLY A 302 11.61 11.10 10.74
N THR A 303 11.20 9.87 10.40
CA THR A 303 9.76 9.63 10.08
C THR A 303 8.92 9.11 11.25
N GLY A 304 9.49 8.80 12.42
CA GLY A 304 8.74 8.39 13.63
C GLY A 304 7.89 7.10 13.52
N LEU A 305 7.78 6.50 12.33
CA LEU A 305 6.93 5.34 12.04
C LEU A 305 7.79 4.08 11.94
N GLN A 306 7.70 3.23 12.96
CA GLN A 306 8.17 1.83 12.90
C GLN A 306 7.14 0.99 12.13
N ALA A 307 7.62 -0.09 11.50
CA ALA A 307 6.73 -1.12 10.96
C ALA A 307 5.97 -1.77 12.13
N ALA A 308 4.64 -1.76 12.06
CA ALA A 308 3.82 -2.52 13.00
C ALA A 308 4.18 -4.01 12.94
N PRO A 309 4.08 -4.76 14.05
CA PRO A 309 4.26 -6.21 14.03
C PRO A 309 3.27 -6.85 13.05
N ILE A 310 3.71 -7.92 12.40
CA ILE A 310 2.86 -8.77 11.56
C ILE A 310 1.78 -9.35 12.48
N ASP A 311 0.54 -8.96 12.24
CA ASP A 311 -0.64 -9.66 12.74
C ASP A 311 -0.61 -11.07 12.14
N THR A 312 -0.29 -12.06 12.98
CA THR A 312 -0.15 -13.47 12.60
C THR A 312 -1.42 -14.27 12.86
N ASP A 313 -2.52 -13.61 13.22
CA ASP A 313 -3.75 -14.32 13.52
C ASP A 313 -4.38 -14.92 12.25
N THR A 314 -4.30 -16.25 12.16
CA THR A 314 -4.91 -17.09 11.14
C THR A 314 -6.06 -17.93 11.70
N SER A 315 -6.50 -17.65 12.94
CA SER A 315 -7.38 -18.55 13.71
C SER A 315 -8.86 -18.34 13.34
N PRO A 316 -9.67 -19.42 13.33
CA PRO A 316 -11.12 -19.30 13.24
C PRO A 316 -11.66 -18.74 14.56
N GLY A 317 -12.28 -17.56 14.52
CA GLY A 317 -12.82 -16.90 15.70
C GLY A 317 -13.82 -17.79 16.44
N SER A 318 -13.58 -17.98 17.74
CA SER A 318 -14.54 -18.60 18.67
C SER A 318 -15.69 -17.64 18.94
N ASP A 319 -16.92 -18.16 18.84
CA ASP A 319 -18.13 -17.53 19.37
C ASP A 319 -17.95 -17.24 20.86
N GLU A 320 -18.09 -15.97 21.27
CA GLU A 320 -18.68 -15.63 22.57
C GLU A 320 -19.08 -14.13 22.66
N THR A 321 -20.39 -13.93 22.58
CA THR A 321 -21.30 -13.07 23.38
C THR A 321 -21.16 -11.54 23.45
N GLU A 322 -22.32 -10.93 23.11
CA GLU A 322 -22.90 -9.63 23.49
C GLU A 322 -22.31 -8.90 24.70
N GLU A 323 -22.04 -7.59 24.56
CA GLU A 323 -22.23 -6.65 25.66
C GLU A 323 -22.53 -5.22 25.17
N THR A 324 -23.38 -4.54 25.95
CA THR A 324 -24.15 -3.31 25.67
C THR A 324 -23.30 -2.03 25.82
N PRO A 325 -23.68 -0.86 25.25
CA PRO A 325 -22.84 0.35 25.33
C PRO A 325 -22.91 1.04 26.71
N PRO A 326 -21.80 1.65 27.19
CA PRO A 326 -21.70 2.17 28.56
C PRO A 326 -22.25 3.59 28.76
N VAL A 327 -22.75 3.81 29.98
CA VAL A 327 -23.19 5.10 30.55
C VAL A 327 -21.97 5.86 31.16
N ARG A 328 -21.99 7.20 31.06
CA ARG A 328 -20.97 8.14 31.58
C ARG A 328 -20.76 8.05 33.12
N PRO A 329 -19.52 8.24 33.62
CA PRO A 329 -19.24 8.21 35.06
C PRO A 329 -19.35 9.57 35.75
N SER A 330 -19.67 9.54 37.05
CA SER A 330 -19.66 10.68 37.97
C SER A 330 -18.64 10.44 39.10
N GLY A 331 -17.64 11.33 39.19
CA GLY A 331 -17.09 11.89 40.44
C GLY A 331 -16.34 11.01 41.46
N GLY A 332 -15.03 11.26 41.57
CA GLY A 332 -14.40 11.84 42.78
C GLY A 332 -13.88 10.91 43.89
N GLY A 333 -12.59 11.04 44.22
CA GLY A 333 -12.01 10.64 45.52
C GLY A 333 -10.49 10.39 45.46
N PRO A 334 -9.65 11.02 46.31
CA PRO A 334 -8.18 10.97 46.20
C PRO A 334 -7.50 9.84 47.02
N GLU A 335 -6.25 9.58 46.63
CA GLU A 335 -5.21 8.65 47.13
C GLU A 335 -4.97 8.60 48.65
N PRO A 336 -4.15 7.62 49.10
CA PRO A 336 -2.94 8.06 49.81
C PRO A 336 -1.63 7.34 49.43
N GLU A 337 -0.55 8.12 49.55
CA GLU A 337 0.89 7.83 49.45
C GLU A 337 1.41 6.76 50.43
N VAL A 338 2.52 6.10 50.07
CA VAL A 338 3.47 5.51 51.03
C VAL A 338 4.92 5.81 50.63
N ILE A 339 5.68 6.32 51.61
CA ILE A 339 7.09 6.72 51.62
C ILE A 339 7.96 5.60 52.21
N ILE A 340 9.11 5.23 51.59
CA ILE A 340 10.30 4.65 52.27
C ILE A 340 11.59 5.07 51.48
N VAL A 341 12.36 6.07 51.94
CA VAL A 341 13.64 6.08 52.71
C VAL A 341 14.88 5.38 52.06
N PRO A 342 16.03 6.08 51.90
CA PRO A 342 17.18 5.63 51.08
C PRO A 342 18.31 4.95 51.88
N THR A 343 19.16 4.16 51.20
CA THR A 343 20.46 3.72 51.74
C THR A 343 21.60 3.94 50.74
N GLN A 344 22.74 4.40 51.26
CA GLN A 344 23.97 4.86 50.59
C GLN A 344 24.95 3.70 50.25
N PRO A 345 26.04 3.97 49.49
CA PRO A 345 26.62 3.04 48.53
C PRO A 345 27.88 2.32 49.04
N ASP A 346 28.18 1.19 48.42
CA ASP A 346 29.54 0.63 48.44
C ASP A 346 30.15 0.56 47.03
N ARG A 347 31.45 0.88 46.98
CA ARG A 347 32.31 1.06 45.81
C ARG A 347 33.20 -0.19 45.60
N PRO A 348 33.99 -0.30 44.52
CA PRO A 348 33.88 -1.36 43.52
C PRO A 348 34.98 -2.42 43.62
N THR A 349 34.70 -3.65 43.17
CA THR A 349 35.75 -4.59 42.76
C THR A 349 35.39 -5.20 41.41
N GLY A 350 36.38 -5.21 40.53
CA GLY A 350 36.23 -5.39 39.09
C GLY A 350 35.96 -6.82 38.66
N GLY A 351 35.07 -6.90 37.68
CA GLY A 351 34.79 -8.03 36.81
C GLY A 351 33.63 -7.58 35.93
N THR A 352 33.87 -7.26 34.66
CA THR A 352 32.80 -6.83 33.75
C THR A 352 31.96 -8.04 33.36
N THR A 353 31.14 -8.50 34.30
CA THR A 353 29.90 -9.19 33.98
C THR A 353 28.95 -8.09 33.55
N VAL A 354 28.49 -8.13 32.30
CA VAL A 354 27.31 -7.33 31.92
C VAL A 354 26.13 -8.01 32.60
N THR A 355 25.86 -7.62 33.84
CA THR A 355 24.59 -7.88 34.50
C THR A 355 23.57 -7.07 33.71
N ALA A 356 22.78 -7.75 32.87
CA ALA A 356 21.54 -7.19 32.36
C ALA A 356 20.76 -6.68 33.57
N SER A 357 20.38 -5.40 33.58
CA SER A 357 19.53 -4.89 34.63
C SER A 357 18.19 -5.63 34.50
N ASN A 358 17.81 -6.41 35.51
CA ASN A 358 16.53 -7.13 35.58
C ASN A 358 15.33 -6.19 35.76
N ALA A 359 15.45 -4.91 35.40
CA ALA A 359 14.33 -3.98 35.46
C ALA A 359 13.36 -4.32 34.33
N ALA A 360 12.10 -4.56 34.68
CA ALA A 360 11.02 -4.70 33.71
C ALA A 360 10.98 -3.46 32.79
N PRO A 361 10.61 -3.62 31.51
CA PRO A 361 10.54 -2.48 30.60
C PRO A 361 9.52 -1.45 31.12
N ARG A 362 9.83 -0.15 31.00
CA ARG A 362 8.85 0.90 31.29
C ARG A 362 7.98 1.09 30.06
N LEU A 363 6.68 0.95 30.25
CA LEU A 363 5.69 1.08 29.19
C LEU A 363 4.89 2.35 29.43
N THR A 364 4.50 3.04 28.36
CA THR A 364 3.58 4.17 28.44
C THR A 364 2.22 3.73 29.02
N GLU A 365 1.53 4.65 29.68
CA GLU A 365 0.16 4.43 30.19
C GLU A 365 -0.85 4.07 29.09
N TRP A 366 -0.50 4.33 27.82
CA TRP A 366 -1.32 3.96 26.65
C TRP A 366 -1.03 2.56 26.10
N PHE A 367 -0.14 1.78 26.71
CA PHE A 367 0.34 0.53 26.13
C PHE A 367 -0.79 -0.49 25.94
N ASP A 368 -1.61 -0.66 26.98
CA ASP A 368 -2.77 -1.56 26.95
C ASP A 368 -3.89 -1.00 26.06
N ASP A 369 -4.11 0.31 26.10
CA ASP A 369 -5.07 1.03 25.24
C ASP A 369 -4.80 0.83 23.74
N LEU A 370 -3.52 0.68 23.37
CA LEU A 370 -3.07 0.43 22.00
C LEU A 370 -2.99 -1.07 21.66
N ASN A 371 -3.40 -1.93 22.60
CA ASN A 371 -3.37 -3.39 22.47
C ASN A 371 -1.97 -3.92 22.10
N LEU A 372 -0.93 -3.33 22.70
CA LEU A 372 0.46 -3.74 22.49
C LEU A 372 0.81 -4.92 23.42
N SER A 373 1.78 -5.74 23.01
CA SER A 373 2.33 -6.80 23.86
C SER A 373 3.85 -6.92 23.70
N VAL A 374 4.52 -7.35 24.78
CA VAL A 374 5.96 -7.63 24.76
C VAL A 374 6.16 -9.14 24.69
N GLN A 375 6.91 -9.60 23.68
CA GLN A 375 7.28 -11.00 23.54
C GLN A 375 8.78 -11.18 23.76
N ALA A 376 9.16 -12.25 24.45
CA ALA A 376 10.56 -12.61 24.61
C ALA A 376 11.15 -13.00 23.25
N ALA A 377 12.37 -12.51 22.96
CA ALA A 377 13.10 -12.97 21.79
C ALA A 377 13.42 -14.47 21.91
N SER A 378 13.44 -15.18 20.78
CA SER A 378 13.92 -16.56 20.73
C SER A 378 15.38 -16.65 21.19
N SER A 379 15.78 -17.82 21.70
CA SER A 379 17.12 -18.04 22.25
C SER A 379 18.21 -17.67 21.24
N ALA A 380 18.97 -16.61 21.55
CA ALA A 380 20.07 -16.12 20.74
C ALA A 380 21.25 -17.12 20.72
N GLN A 381 21.91 -17.23 19.58
CA GLN A 381 23.10 -18.05 19.41
C GLN A 381 24.38 -17.26 19.76
N PRO A 382 25.49 -17.95 20.09
CA PRO A 382 26.77 -17.28 20.30
C PRO A 382 27.19 -16.46 19.07
N GLY A 383 27.34 -15.14 19.25
CA GLY A 383 27.67 -14.21 18.17
C GLY A 383 26.50 -13.34 17.69
N ASP A 384 25.27 -13.65 18.12
CA ASP A 384 24.10 -12.82 17.81
C ASP A 384 24.14 -11.51 18.60
N THR A 385 23.70 -10.43 17.95
CA THR A 385 23.40 -9.17 18.64
C THR A 385 21.98 -9.21 19.17
N VAL A 386 21.83 -9.18 20.49
CA VAL A 386 20.53 -9.14 21.17
C VAL A 386 20.25 -7.73 21.65
N TYR A 387 19.09 -7.19 21.29
CA TYR A 387 18.62 -5.90 21.78
C TYR A 387 17.75 -6.10 23.01
N VAL A 388 17.98 -5.31 24.05
CA VAL A 388 17.17 -5.29 25.27
C VAL A 388 16.11 -4.21 25.12
N LEU A 389 14.84 -4.59 25.18
CA LEU A 389 13.75 -3.64 25.26
C LEU A 389 13.75 -2.98 26.65
N LYS A 390 13.97 -1.67 26.68
CA LYS A 390 14.06 -0.91 27.93
C LYS A 390 12.82 -0.07 28.19
N ASP A 391 12.47 0.79 27.24
CA ASP A 391 11.40 1.77 27.39
C ASP A 391 10.55 1.81 26.11
N VAL A 392 9.22 1.79 26.24
CA VAL A 392 8.25 1.93 25.15
C VAL A 392 7.32 3.10 25.46
N PHE A 393 7.30 4.09 24.58
CA PHE A 393 6.43 5.26 24.71
C PHE A 393 5.97 5.80 23.35
N THR A 394 4.92 6.61 23.38
CA THR A 394 4.27 7.19 22.19
C THR A 394 4.68 8.66 22.01
N THR A 395 4.51 9.18 20.80
CA THR A 395 4.49 10.62 20.52
C THR A 395 3.32 10.90 19.58
N ILE A 396 2.68 12.06 19.72
CA ILE A 396 1.63 12.51 18.77
C ILE A 396 2.33 13.32 17.69
N ASP A 397 2.22 12.92 16.44
CA ASP A 397 2.81 13.62 15.28
C ASP A 397 4.33 13.89 15.43
N GLY A 398 5.04 13.05 16.20
CA GLY A 398 6.47 13.24 16.50
C GLY A 398 6.78 14.34 17.52
N SER A 399 5.75 14.92 18.17
CA SER A 399 5.89 15.94 19.20
C SER A 399 6.49 15.37 20.49
N TRP A 400 7.43 16.12 21.07
CA TRP A 400 8.03 15.88 22.39
C TRP A 400 7.32 16.68 23.51
N ASP A 401 6.13 17.22 23.23
CA ASP A 401 5.35 17.92 24.23
C ASP A 401 4.54 16.96 25.12
N ALA A 402 4.97 16.82 26.37
CA ALA A 402 4.29 16.03 27.41
C ALA A 402 3.06 16.79 27.96
N ASN A 403 2.04 16.97 27.12
CA ASN A 403 0.85 17.74 27.47
C ASN A 403 -0.29 16.91 28.09
N GLY A 404 -0.06 15.62 28.35
CA GLY A 404 -1.04 14.71 28.96
C GLY A 404 -2.21 14.33 28.05
N SER A 405 -2.20 14.72 26.77
CA SER A 405 -3.18 14.23 25.80
C SER A 405 -2.97 12.73 25.57
N ARG A 406 -4.06 12.02 25.24
CA ARG A 406 -3.99 10.59 24.89
C ARG A 406 -2.97 10.36 23.78
N TYR A 407 -2.04 9.44 23.99
CA TYR A 407 -0.91 9.11 23.12
C TYR A 407 0.24 10.13 23.08
N ALA A 408 0.18 11.23 23.84
CA ALA A 408 1.31 12.13 23.99
C ALA A 408 2.48 11.42 24.70
N ILE A 409 3.68 12.00 24.56
CA ILE A 409 4.85 11.49 25.26
C ILE A 409 4.64 11.59 26.78
N PRO A 410 4.86 10.50 27.54
CA PRO A 410 4.85 10.57 29.00
C PRO A 410 5.96 11.49 29.52
N GLN A 411 5.70 12.21 30.60
CA GLN A 411 6.70 13.11 31.19
C GLN A 411 8.02 12.40 31.51
N TRP A 412 7.95 11.15 32.02
CA TRP A 412 9.15 10.37 32.32
C TRP A 412 10.01 10.05 31.10
N ALA A 413 9.38 9.91 29.91
CA ALA A 413 10.09 9.63 28.67
C ALA A 413 10.74 10.91 28.14
N LYS A 414 10.02 12.04 28.22
CA LYS A 414 10.56 13.36 27.92
C LYS A 414 11.81 13.65 28.77
N ASP A 415 11.70 13.52 30.09
CA ASP A 415 12.82 13.75 31.03
C ASP A 415 14.04 12.84 30.78
N ALA A 416 13.82 11.63 30.28
CA ALA A 416 14.88 10.65 30.06
C ALA A 416 15.60 10.80 28.71
N TYR A 417 14.95 11.40 27.70
CA TYR A 417 15.41 11.34 26.31
C TYR A 417 15.47 12.69 25.59
N GLU A 418 14.77 13.72 26.07
CA GLU A 418 14.86 15.08 25.55
C GLU A 418 16.06 15.79 26.20
N ASN A 419 17.25 15.63 25.62
CA ASN A 419 18.47 16.37 25.98
C ASN A 419 18.70 17.55 25.03
#